data_AF-A0A2V6MAR5-F1
#
_entry.id   AF-A0A2V6MAR5-F1
#
_cell.length_a   1.000
_cell.length_b   1.000
_cell.length_c   1.000
_cell.angle_alpha   90.00
_cell.angle_beta   90.00
_cell.angle_gamma   90.00
#
_symmetry.space_group_name_H-M   'P 1'
#
loop_
_entity.id
_entity.type
_entity.pdbx_description
1 polymer ?
#
loop_
_entity_poly.entity_id
_entity_poly.type
_entity_poly.pdbx_seq_one_letter_code
_entity_poly.pdbx_strand_id
1 'polypeptide(L)'
;MSDAGRQRKSRTASDAGRSISHDELAQLQKKFSEIKHSINNALAVMMALSEMSQRRPDYAEKLATNVLTKAPQIVSSLQEFTQALNEKAGITPGGVADPAR
;
A
#
# COMPACT_ATOMS: atom_id res chain seq x y z
N MET A 1 -20.90 -6.96 -59.89
CA MET A 1 -21.06 -8.25 -59.17
C MET A 1 -19.66 -8.62 -58.67
N SER A 2 -19.29 -8.66 -57.39
CA SER A 2 -19.95 -8.50 -56.08
C SER A 2 -18.77 -8.22 -55.11
N ASP A 3 -18.77 -7.15 -54.31
CA ASP A 3 -19.35 -6.99 -52.97
C ASP A 3 -18.68 -7.80 -51.84
N ALA A 4 -18.60 -7.14 -50.69
CA ALA A 4 -18.18 -7.54 -49.35
C ALA A 4 -16.66 -7.65 -49.10
N GLY A 5 -16.01 -6.83 -48.27
CA GLY A 5 -16.49 -5.98 -47.19
C GLY A 5 -15.87 -6.42 -45.86
N ARG A 6 -15.37 -5.45 -45.09
CA ARG A 6 -15.12 -5.51 -43.62
C ARG A 6 -14.08 -6.56 -43.16
N GLN A 7 -13.12 -6.27 -42.31
CA GLN A 7 -13.12 -5.32 -41.22
C GLN A 7 -11.68 -5.09 -40.79
N ARG A 8 -11.19 -3.86 -40.95
CA ARG A 8 -10.20 -3.31 -40.02
C ARG A 8 -10.89 -3.27 -38.66
N LYS A 9 -10.59 -4.22 -37.78
CA LYS A 9 -10.87 -4.07 -36.34
C LYS A 9 -9.55 -4.04 -35.61
N SER A 10 -9.01 -2.83 -35.60
CA SER A 10 -8.18 -2.29 -34.53
C SER A 10 -8.61 -2.87 -33.18
N ARG A 11 -7.87 -3.85 -32.68
CA ARG A 11 -7.83 -4.19 -31.25
C ARG A 11 -6.83 -3.25 -30.59
N THR A 12 -7.22 -1.99 -30.49
CA THR A 12 -6.56 -0.98 -29.66
C THR A 12 -7.65 -0.36 -28.79
N ALA A 13 -8.04 -1.10 -27.76
CA ALA A 13 -8.85 -0.67 -26.62
C ALA A 13 -8.59 -1.76 -25.57
N SER A 14 -7.95 -1.53 -24.43
CA SER A 14 -7.94 -0.35 -23.59
C SER A 14 -6.65 -0.33 -22.75
N ASP A 15 -5.61 0.35 -23.22
CA ASP A 15 -4.54 0.86 -22.34
C ASP A 15 -4.75 2.36 -22.12
N ALA A 16 -6.02 2.73 -21.91
CA ALA A 16 -6.32 4.03 -21.35
C ALA A 16 -5.99 3.89 -19.86
N GLY A 17 -4.81 4.38 -19.47
CA GLY A 17 -4.37 4.40 -18.08
C GLY A 17 -5.53 4.81 -17.19
N ARG A 18 -5.97 3.88 -16.33
CA ARG A 18 -7.14 4.06 -15.49
C ARG A 18 -6.84 5.25 -14.57
N SER A 19 -7.47 6.38 -14.86
CA SER A 19 -7.34 7.57 -14.00
C SER A 19 -8.13 7.32 -12.73
N ILE A 20 -7.49 7.55 -11.59
CA ILE A 20 -8.13 7.49 -10.28
C ILE A 20 -9.09 8.68 -10.20
N SER A 21 -10.36 8.42 -9.93
CA SER A 21 -11.34 9.50 -9.74
C SER A 21 -11.06 10.30 -8.46
N HIS A 22 -11.56 11.54 -8.38
CA HIS A 22 -11.39 12.38 -7.19
C HIS A 22 -11.91 11.69 -5.91
N ASP A 23 -13.06 11.01 -5.98
CA ASP A 23 -13.64 10.30 -4.84
C ASP A 23 -12.80 9.09 -4.42
N GLU A 24 -12.25 8.34 -5.39
CA GLU A 24 -11.32 7.24 -5.10
C GLU A 24 -10.01 7.74 -4.48
N LEU A 25 -9.49 8.88 -4.94
CA LEU A 25 -8.32 9.51 -4.36
C LEU A 25 -8.59 9.97 -2.93
N ALA A 26 -9.74 10.59 -2.67
CA ALA A 26 -10.14 11.00 -1.32
C ALA A 26 -10.24 9.80 -0.36
N GLN A 27 -10.77 8.67 -0.83
CA GLN A 27 -10.83 7.42 -0.05
C GLN A 27 -9.43 6.87 0.25
N LEU A 28 -8.53 6.87 -0.74
CA LEU A 28 -7.13 6.45 -0.55
C LEU A 28 -6.41 7.35 0.45
N GLN A 29 -6.59 8.67 0.36
CA GLN A 29 -6.00 9.63 1.31
C GLN A 29 -6.50 9.42 2.74
N LYS A 30 -7.81 9.13 2.89
CA LYS A 30 -8.39 8.79 4.20
C LYS A 30 -7.76 7.51 4.77
N LYS A 31 -7.71 6.43 3.98
CA LYS A 31 -7.09 5.15 4.39
C LYS A 31 -5.61 5.34 4.77
N PHE A 32 -4.86 6.12 3.98
CA PHE A 32 -3.47 6.44 4.28
C PHE A 32 -3.32 7.20 5.60
N SER A 33 -4.19 8.17 5.86
CA SER A 33 -4.16 8.96 7.09
C SER A 33 -4.42 8.11 8.33
N GLU A 34 -5.35 7.16 8.25
CA GLU A 34 -5.64 6.19 9.30
C GLU A 34 -4.44 5.27 9.57
N ILE A 35 -3.82 4.73 8.51
CA ILE A 35 -2.62 3.89 8.62
C ILE A 35 -1.46 4.67 9.24
N LYS A 36 -1.21 5.89 8.76
CA LYS A 36 -0.18 6.78 9.30
C LYS A 36 -0.39 7.03 10.80
N HIS A 37 -1.62 7.29 11.22
CA HIS A 37 -1.94 7.50 12.63
C HIS A 37 -1.67 6.24 13.47
N SER A 38 -2.11 5.08 12.99
CA SER A 38 -1.86 3.79 13.66
C SER A 38 -0.36 3.49 13.82
N ILE A 39 0.43 3.72 12.76
CA ILE A 39 1.89 3.55 12.77
C ILE A 39 2.52 4.50 13.79
N ASN A 40 2.18 5.79 13.73
CA ASN A 40 2.73 6.78 14.66
C ASN A 40 2.42 6.44 16.13
N ASN A 41 1.22 5.93 16.40
CA ASN A 41 0.84 5.49 17.74
C ASN A 41 1.67 4.28 18.21
N ALA A 42 1.86 3.27 17.34
CA ALA A 42 2.69 2.12 17.66
C ALA A 42 4.15 2.53 17.94
N LEU A 43 4.71 3.42 17.11
CA LEU A 43 6.06 3.93 17.28
C LEU A 43 6.21 4.74 18.57
N ALA A 44 5.24 5.59 18.90
CA ALA A 44 5.26 6.36 20.15
C ALA A 44 5.30 5.44 21.38
N VAL A 45 4.53 4.35 21.37
CA VAL A 45 4.54 3.36 22.46
C VAL A 45 5.90 2.63 22.53
N MET A 46 6.46 2.21 21.40
CA MET A 46 7.78 1.57 21.36
C MET A 46 8.89 2.51 21.86
N MET A 47 8.86 3.78 21.47
CA MET A 47 9.82 4.79 21.94
C MET A 47 9.70 5.00 23.45
N ALA A 48 8.47 5.15 23.96
CA ALA A 48 8.25 5.27 25.40
C ALA A 48 8.72 4.04 26.17
N LEU A 49 8.44 2.83 25.68
CA LEU A 49 8.92 1.58 26.28
C LEU A 49 10.45 1.47 26.23
N SER A 50 11.08 1.92 25.15
CA SER A 50 12.54 2.01 25.02
C SER A 50 13.13 2.93 26.08
N GLU A 51 12.63 4.16 26.20
CA GLU A 51 13.09 5.12 27.22
C GLU A 51 12.84 4.62 28.64
N MET A 52 11.70 3.99 28.91
CA MET A 52 11.40 3.41 30.21
C MET A 52 12.34 2.24 30.54
N SER A 53 12.67 1.40 29.54
CA SER A 53 13.56 0.24 29.73
C SER A 53 14.98 0.62 30.15
N GLN A 54 15.46 1.82 29.75
CA GLN A 54 16.76 2.35 30.18
C GLN A 54 16.79 2.61 31.69
N ARG A 55 15.66 2.95 32.31
CA ARG A 55 15.55 3.23 33.75
C ARG A 55 15.07 2.04 34.56
N ARG A 56 14.28 1.17 33.93
CA ARG A 56 13.56 0.07 34.54
C ARG A 56 13.57 -1.14 33.59
N PRO A 57 14.53 -2.09 33.77
CA PRO A 57 14.75 -3.18 32.81
C PRO A 57 13.54 -4.10 32.57
N ASP A 58 12.57 -4.15 33.47
CA ASP A 58 11.30 -4.88 33.32
C ASP A 58 10.45 -4.40 32.14
N TYR A 59 10.64 -3.16 31.66
CA TYR A 59 9.98 -2.68 30.46
C TYR A 59 10.59 -3.23 29.16
N ALA A 60 11.78 -3.83 29.19
CA ALA A 60 12.41 -4.41 28.00
C ALA A 60 11.59 -5.57 27.43
N GLU A 61 10.99 -6.40 28.29
CA GLU A 61 10.11 -7.48 27.86
C GLU A 61 8.86 -6.93 27.16
N LYS A 62 8.23 -5.91 27.76
CA LYS A 62 7.07 -5.22 27.16
C LYS A 62 7.41 -4.61 25.80
N LEU A 63 8.60 -3.99 25.68
CA LEU A 63 9.11 -3.48 24.41
C LEU A 63 9.24 -4.60 23.38
N ALA A 64 9.88 -5.71 23.73
CA ALA A 64 10.08 -6.85 22.84
C ALA A 64 8.74 -7.43 22.35
N THR A 65 7.77 -7.63 23.25
CA THR A 65 6.41 -8.06 22.88
C THR A 65 5.74 -7.06 21.94
N ASN A 66 5.88 -5.76 22.19
CA ASN A 66 5.29 -4.73 21.35
C ASN A 66 5.91 -4.74 19.94
N VAL A 67 7.23 -4.86 19.82
CA VAL A 67 7.92 -4.97 18.54
C VAL A 67 7.47 -6.20 17.76
N LEU A 68 7.46 -7.37 18.40
CA LEU A 68 7.07 -8.64 17.76
C LEU A 68 5.61 -8.66 17.29
N THR A 69 4.73 -7.87 17.92
CA THR A 69 3.30 -7.82 17.55
C THR A 69 2.97 -6.69 16.59
N LYS A 70 3.50 -5.49 16.81
CA LYS A 70 3.15 -4.29 16.04
C LYS A 70 3.95 -4.16 14.75
N ALA A 71 5.22 -4.57 14.70
CA ALA A 71 6.00 -4.45 13.47
C ALA A 71 5.37 -5.26 12.30
N PRO A 72 4.93 -6.53 12.49
CA PRO A 72 4.22 -7.25 11.44
C PRO A 72 2.89 -6.60 11.03
N GLN A 73 2.13 -6.03 11.99
CA GLN A 73 0.87 -5.32 11.70
C GLN A 73 1.09 -4.07 10.85
N ILE A 74 2.18 -3.32 11.11
CA ILE A 74 2.58 -2.16 10.31
C ILE A 74 2.87 -2.59 8.87
N VAL A 75 3.67 -3.66 8.70
CA VAL A 75 4.00 -4.19 7.37
C VAL A 75 2.75 -4.63 6.61
N SER A 76 1.85 -5.39 7.25
CA SER A 76 0.58 -5.82 6.65
C SER A 76 -0.25 -4.62 6.20
N SER A 77 -0.42 -3.62 7.07
CA SER A 77 -1.21 -2.43 6.77
C SER A 77 -0.66 -1.65 5.57
N LEU A 78 0.66 -1.53 5.47
CA LEU A 78 1.33 -0.87 4.33
C LEU A 78 1.20 -1.68 3.04
N GLN A 79 1.31 -3.01 3.11
CA GLN A 79 1.10 -3.91 1.97
C GLN A 79 -0.34 -3.82 1.46
N GLU A 80 -1.33 -3.90 2.36
CA GLU A 80 -2.75 -3.77 2.04
C GLU A 80 -3.09 -2.39 1.44
N PHE A 81 -2.42 -1.33 1.89
CA PHE A 81 -2.55 -0.01 1.27
C PHE A 81 -1.95 0.03 -0.13
N THR A 82 -0.73 -0.50 -0.29
CA THR A 82 -0.02 -0.53 -1.57
C THR A 82 -0.80 -1.32 -2.61
N GLN A 83 -1.37 -2.47 -2.22
CA GLN A 83 -2.24 -3.25 -3.08
C GLN A 83 -3.49 -2.45 -3.48
N ALA A 84 -4.19 -1.84 -2.52
CA ALA A 84 -5.37 -1.03 -2.82
C ALA A 84 -5.04 0.16 -3.75
N LEU A 85 -3.89 0.80 -3.58
CA LEU A 85 -3.41 1.86 -4.46
C LEU A 85 -3.16 1.34 -5.88
N ASN A 86 -2.43 0.23 -6.01
CA ASN A 86 -2.10 -0.38 -7.29
C ASN A 86 -3.34 -0.83 -8.06
N GLU A 87 -4.32 -1.43 -7.37
CA GLU A 87 -5.62 -1.80 -7.96
C GLU A 87 -6.37 -0.59 -8.52
N LYS A 88 -6.34 0.54 -7.81
CA LYS A 88 -6.96 1.80 -8.26
C LYS A 88 -6.19 2.45 -9.40
N ALA A 89 -4.87 2.39 -9.39
CA ALA A 89 -4.00 2.91 -10.43
C ALA A 89 -3.93 2.01 -11.69
N GLY A 90 -4.49 0.80 -11.65
CA GLY A 90 -4.39 -0.17 -12.73
C GLY A 90 -2.98 -0.78 -12.89
N ILE A 91 -2.13 -0.70 -11.85
CA ILE A 91 -0.77 -1.25 -11.85
C ILE A 91 -0.83 -2.70 -11.38
N THR A 92 -0.64 -3.66 -12.29
CA THR A 92 -0.44 -5.08 -11.92
C THR A 92 1.02 -5.37 -11.54
N PRO A 93 1.31 -6.34 -10.65
CA PRO A 93 2.66 -6.63 -10.12
C PRO A 93 3.75 -7.04 -11.15
N GLY A 94 3.42 -7.12 -12.44
CA GLY A 94 4.38 -7.36 -13.54
C GLY A 94 4.76 -6.11 -14.35
N GLY A 95 4.27 -4.92 -13.97
CA GLY A 95 4.49 -3.66 -14.70
C GLY A 95 5.72 -2.86 -14.26
N VAL A 96 6.44 -3.30 -13.22
CA VAL A 96 7.75 -2.73 -12.89
C VAL A 96 8.74 -3.37 -13.85
N ALA A 97 9.02 -2.67 -14.96
CA ALA A 97 10.06 -3.06 -15.89
C ALA A 97 11.34 -3.33 -15.11
N ASP A 98 11.78 -4.59 -15.17
CA ASP A 98 13.09 -5.03 -14.72
C ASP A 98 14.16 -4.13 -15.39
N PRO A 99 14.93 -3.32 -14.64
CA PRO A 99 15.96 -2.46 -15.23
C PRO A 99 17.23 -3.22 -15.61
N ALA A 100 17.21 -4.55 -15.65
CA ALA A 100 18.36 -5.38 -16.02
C ALA A 100 18.05 -6.33 -17.18
N ARG A 101 17.92 -5.78 -18.40
CA ARG A 101 18.21 -6.51 -19.63
C ARG A 101 18.89 -5.62 -20.67
#